data_AF-A0A4R0XLG0-F1
#
_entry.id   AF-A0A4R0XLG0-F1
#
_cell.length_a   1.000
_cell.length_b   1.000
_cell.length_c   1.000
_cell.angle_alpha   90.00
_cell.angle_beta   90.00
_cell.angle_gamma   90.00
#
_symmetry.space_group_name_H-M   'P 1'
#
loop_
_entity.id
_entity.type
_entity.pdbx_description
1 polymer ?
#
loop_
_entity_poly.entity_id
_entity_poly.type
_entity_poly.pdbx_seq_one_letter_code
_entity_poly.pdbx_strand_id
1 'polypeptide(L)'
;MSKKPMTKRQSKNPVKNIEIAEKRTGSWTQALVTLVFILIPAIVMWVFLSKDFNAKPILSTGELWGVAVGFVGYALLVTLFLIWIQLIWIDTMNFTIPVSIVLMSILLSQNVVIWGRALIVIALIFTALPVNMFTIRFIEHKISKTNELKK
;
A
#
# COMPACT_ATOMS: atom_id res chain seq x y z
N MET A 1 22.88 51.21 32.02
CA MET A 1 22.79 49.74 31.88
C MET A 1 21.43 49.38 31.29
N SER A 2 21.39 49.02 30.00
CA SER A 2 20.16 48.69 29.28
C SER A 2 19.83 47.19 29.44
N LYS A 3 18.71 46.86 30.07
CA LYS A 3 18.21 45.48 30.18
C LYS A 3 17.62 45.06 28.83
N LYS A 4 18.29 44.14 28.13
CA LYS A 4 17.73 43.48 26.94
C LYS A 4 16.55 42.59 27.35
N PRO A 5 15.43 42.60 26.62
CA PRO A 5 14.33 41.68 26.87
C PRO A 5 14.69 40.27 26.38
N MET A 6 14.49 39.27 27.24
CA MET A 6 14.56 37.85 26.89
C MET A 6 13.40 37.49 25.95
N THR A 7 13.73 37.24 24.69
CA THR A 7 12.81 36.65 23.72
C THR A 7 12.54 35.20 24.12
N LYS A 8 11.42 34.93 24.80
CA LYS A 8 10.87 33.58 24.95
C LYS A 8 10.56 33.03 23.55
N ARG A 9 11.45 32.18 23.02
CA ARG A 9 11.16 31.36 21.84
C ARG A 9 9.98 30.46 22.19
N GLN A 10 8.85 30.77 21.57
CA GLN A 10 7.62 30.00 21.63
C GLN A 10 7.91 28.52 21.34
N SER A 11 7.54 27.67 22.29
CA SER A 11 7.33 26.24 22.11
C SER A 11 6.38 26.04 20.92
N LYS A 12 6.92 25.62 19.78
CA LYS A 12 6.11 25.23 18.61
C LYS A 12 5.46 23.87 18.91
N ASN A 13 4.24 23.94 19.41
CA ASN A 13 3.14 22.98 19.28
C ASN A 13 3.46 21.49 19.54
N PRO A 14 3.53 21.05 20.81
CA PRO A 14 3.49 19.63 21.16
C PRO A 14 2.22 18.92 20.65
N VAL A 15 1.11 19.65 20.50
CA VAL A 15 -0.20 19.11 20.05
C VAL A 15 -0.14 18.51 18.64
N LYS A 16 0.62 19.14 17.72
CA LYS A 16 0.73 18.65 16.34
C LYS A 16 1.53 17.35 16.24
N ASN A 17 2.48 17.14 17.15
CA ASN A 17 3.30 15.92 17.18
C ASN A 17 2.54 14.71 17.76
N ILE A 18 1.59 14.94 18.68
CA ILE A 18 0.75 13.86 19.25
C ILE A 18 -0.26 13.37 18.20
N GLU A 19 -0.88 14.29 17.45
CA GLU A 19 -1.84 13.95 16.40
C GLU A 19 -1.20 13.18 15.23
N ILE A 20 0.05 13.51 14.87
CA ILE A 20 0.82 12.76 13.85
C ILE A 20 1.21 11.36 14.35
N ALA A 21 1.51 11.21 15.64
CA ALA A 21 1.87 9.93 16.23
C ALA A 21 0.68 8.97 16.33
N GLU A 22 -0.49 9.47 16.75
CA GLU A 22 -1.73 8.69 16.85
C GLU A 22 -2.25 8.23 15.47
N LYS A 23 -2.10 9.08 14.45
CA LYS A 23 -2.41 8.72 13.06
C LYS A 23 -1.49 7.61 12.50
N ARG A 24 -0.25 7.49 13.01
CA ARG A 24 0.72 6.47 12.57
C ARG A 24 0.50 5.10 13.22
N THR A 25 0.13 5.02 14.49
CA THR A 25 -0.15 3.73 15.16
C THR A 25 -1.42 3.07 14.63
N GLY A 26 -2.46 3.83 14.28
CA GLY A 26 -3.66 3.29 13.62
C GLY A 26 -3.41 2.79 12.18
N SER A 27 -2.46 3.41 11.46
CA SER A 27 -2.20 3.12 10.05
C SER A 27 -1.66 1.70 9.81
N TRP A 28 -0.77 1.20 10.68
CA TRP A 28 -0.24 -0.16 10.55
C TRP A 28 -1.32 -1.22 10.77
N THR A 29 -2.12 -1.09 11.83
CA THR A 29 -3.21 -2.03 12.13
C THR A 29 -4.21 -2.10 10.99
N GLN A 30 -4.56 -0.95 10.42
CA GLN A 30 -5.43 -0.88 9.26
C GLN A 30 -4.81 -1.54 8.03
N ALA A 31 -3.53 -1.28 7.72
CA ALA A 31 -2.84 -1.95 6.61
C ALA A 31 -2.82 -3.46 6.78
N LEU A 32 -2.67 -3.95 8.01
CA LEU A 32 -2.69 -5.37 8.34
C LEU A 32 -4.09 -5.97 8.17
N VAL A 33 -5.14 -5.25 8.57
CA VAL A 33 -6.54 -5.66 8.31
C VAL A 33 -6.78 -5.78 6.81
N THR A 34 -6.42 -4.77 6.02
CA THR A 34 -6.59 -4.82 4.55
C THR A 34 -5.77 -5.93 3.93
N LEU A 35 -4.56 -6.18 4.45
CA LEU A 35 -3.70 -7.27 4.01
C LEU A 35 -4.39 -8.62 4.20
N VAL A 36 -5.03 -8.88 5.34
CA VAL A 36 -5.73 -10.15 5.59
C VAL A 36 -6.84 -10.39 4.57
N PHE A 37 -7.67 -9.38 4.28
CA PHE A 37 -8.77 -9.50 3.32
C PHE A 37 -8.33 -9.72 1.86
N ILE A 38 -7.09 -9.40 1.54
CA ILE A 38 -6.52 -9.53 0.19
C ILE A 38 -5.65 -10.79 0.10
N LEU A 39 -4.82 -11.02 1.11
CA LEU A 39 -3.87 -12.12 1.16
C LEU A 39 -4.56 -13.47 1.28
N ILE A 40 -5.62 -13.60 2.09
CA ILE A 40 -6.32 -14.87 2.25
C ILE A 40 -6.92 -15.32 0.89
N PRO A 41 -7.73 -14.52 0.19
CA PRO A 41 -8.22 -14.90 -1.14
C PRO A 41 -7.09 -15.14 -2.15
N ALA A 42 -6.00 -14.38 -2.09
CA ALA A 42 -4.85 -14.61 -2.96
C ALA A 42 -4.21 -15.98 -2.72
N ILE A 43 -4.03 -16.40 -1.46
CA ILE A 43 -3.50 -17.71 -1.11
C ILE A 43 -4.46 -18.80 -1.57
N VAL A 44 -5.76 -18.64 -1.35
CA VAL A 44 -6.79 -19.59 -1.81
C VAL A 44 -6.69 -19.72 -3.34
N MET A 45 -6.72 -18.61 -4.07
CA MET A 45 -6.56 -18.63 -5.52
C MET A 45 -5.25 -19.27 -5.95
N TRP A 46 -4.13 -18.98 -5.27
CA TRP A 46 -2.83 -19.55 -5.62
C TRP A 46 -2.82 -21.06 -5.40
N VAL A 47 -3.34 -21.58 -4.29
CA VAL A 47 -3.41 -23.02 -4.02
C VAL A 47 -4.29 -23.73 -5.05
N PHE A 48 -5.46 -23.16 -5.37
CA PHE A 48 -6.40 -23.80 -6.29
C PHE A 48 -6.05 -23.62 -7.77
N LEU A 49 -5.39 -22.53 -8.17
CA LEU A 49 -5.11 -22.22 -9.58
C LEU A 49 -3.64 -22.41 -9.97
N SER A 50 -2.73 -22.64 -9.04
CA SER A 50 -1.33 -22.89 -9.37
C SER A 50 -1.12 -24.29 -9.93
N LYS A 51 -0.24 -24.37 -10.93
CA LYS A 51 0.33 -25.63 -11.45
C LYS A 51 1.13 -26.40 -10.40
N ASP A 52 1.57 -25.75 -9.31
CA ASP A 52 2.37 -26.43 -8.28
C ASP A 52 1.55 -27.45 -7.48
N PHE A 53 0.23 -27.24 -7.36
CA PHE A 53 -0.68 -28.10 -6.61
C PHE A 53 -1.61 -28.94 -7.49
N ASN A 54 -1.71 -28.62 -8.79
CA ASN A 54 -2.57 -29.31 -9.74
C ASN A 54 -1.74 -29.94 -10.87
N ALA A 55 -1.96 -31.22 -11.13
CA ALA A 55 -1.23 -31.97 -12.17
C ALA A 55 -1.51 -31.46 -13.61
N LYS A 56 -2.59 -30.69 -13.81
CA LYS A 56 -2.94 -30.06 -15.09
C LYS A 56 -3.33 -28.61 -14.85
N PRO A 57 -2.95 -27.68 -15.75
CA PRO A 57 -3.45 -26.32 -15.69
C PRO A 57 -4.97 -26.30 -15.83
N ILE A 58 -5.65 -25.74 -14.83
CA ILE A 58 -7.12 -25.62 -14.83
C ILE A 58 -7.57 -24.50 -15.78
N LEU A 59 -6.76 -23.45 -15.89
CA LEU A 59 -7.05 -22.27 -16.70
C LEU A 59 -5.98 -22.09 -17.79
N SER A 60 -6.42 -21.61 -18.94
CA SER A 60 -5.54 -21.10 -20.00
C SER A 60 -4.84 -19.81 -19.57
N THR A 61 -3.75 -19.47 -20.24
CA THR A 61 -2.99 -18.23 -19.94
C THR A 61 -3.89 -16.98 -19.99
N GLY A 62 -4.82 -16.90 -20.95
CA GLY A 62 -5.73 -15.75 -21.09
C GLY A 62 -6.73 -15.65 -19.95
N GLU A 63 -7.31 -16.77 -19.52
CA GLU A 63 -8.23 -16.82 -18.38
C GLU A 63 -7.51 -16.44 -17.08
N LEU A 64 -6.25 -16.85 -16.93
CA LEU A 64 -5.43 -16.53 -15.77
C LEU A 64 -5.14 -15.02 -15.66
N TRP A 65 -4.95 -14.34 -16.80
CA TRP A 65 -4.90 -12.88 -16.86
C TRP A 65 -6.23 -12.24 -16.45
N GLY A 66 -7.35 -12.79 -16.89
CA GLY A 66 -8.68 -12.34 -16.49
C GLY A 66 -8.88 -12.43 -14.97
N VAL A 67 -8.51 -13.56 -14.36
CA VAL A 67 -8.56 -13.75 -12.91
C VAL A 67 -7.62 -12.79 -12.19
N ALA A 68 -6.41 -12.59 -12.69
CA ALA A 68 -5.43 -11.67 -12.11
C ALA A 68 -5.94 -10.21 -12.10
N VAL A 69 -6.48 -9.72 -13.21
CA VAL A 69 -7.08 -8.38 -13.30
C VAL A 69 -8.33 -8.28 -12.42
N GLY A 70 -9.17 -9.31 -12.44
CA GLY A 70 -10.34 -9.42 -11.56
C GLY A 70 -9.97 -9.36 -10.07
N PHE A 71 -8.85 -9.97 -9.69
CA PHE A 71 -8.33 -9.93 -8.33
C PHE A 71 -7.88 -8.53 -7.91
N VAL A 72 -7.21 -7.77 -8.79
CA VAL A 72 -6.88 -6.36 -8.51
C VAL A 72 -8.16 -5.52 -8.37
N GLY A 73 -9.15 -5.75 -9.23
CA GLY A 73 -10.48 -5.13 -9.11
C GLY A 73 -11.17 -5.47 -7.79
N TYR A 74 -11.14 -6.74 -7.38
CA TYR A 74 -11.63 -7.20 -6.08
C TYR A 74 -10.92 -6.49 -4.92
N ALA A 75 -9.58 -6.42 -4.94
CA ALA A 75 -8.79 -5.75 -3.90
C ALA A 75 -9.17 -4.27 -3.79
N LEU A 76 -9.38 -3.58 -4.91
CA LEU A 76 -9.86 -2.20 -4.94
C LEU A 76 -11.27 -2.08 -4.35
N LEU A 77 -12.21 -2.92 -4.75
CA LEU A 77 -13.58 -2.90 -4.24
C LEU A 77 -13.65 -3.16 -2.74
N VAL A 78 -12.90 -4.15 -2.25
CA VAL A 78 -12.79 -4.44 -0.81
C VAL A 78 -12.19 -3.25 -0.07
N THR A 79 -11.14 -2.63 -0.60
CA THR A 79 -10.53 -1.45 0.02
C THR A 79 -11.52 -0.30 0.08
N LEU A 80 -12.25 -0.03 -1.00
CA LEU A 80 -13.30 1.01 -1.04
C LEU A 80 -14.43 0.69 -0.05
N PHE A 81 -14.84 -0.56 0.06
CA PHE A 81 -15.85 -0.99 1.03
C PHE A 81 -15.38 -0.78 2.48
N LEU A 82 -14.13 -1.15 2.79
CA LEU A 82 -13.53 -0.94 4.11
C LEU A 82 -13.36 0.54 4.46
N ILE A 83 -13.08 1.39 3.46
CA ILE A 83 -13.07 2.86 3.62
C ILE A 83 -14.49 3.37 3.89
N TRP A 84 -15.49 2.84 3.18
CA TRP A 84 -16.88 3.27 3.32
C TRP A 84 -17.44 3.00 4.72
N ILE A 85 -17.11 1.85 5.33
CA ILE A 85 -17.45 1.56 6.74
C ILE A 85 -16.53 2.24 7.76
N GLN A 86 -15.63 3.12 7.31
CA GLN A 86 -14.65 3.85 8.13
C GLN A 86 -13.67 2.96 8.91
N LEU A 87 -13.45 1.71 8.47
CA LEU A 87 -12.51 0.80 9.13
C LEU A 87 -11.05 1.14 8.78
N ILE A 88 -10.81 1.65 7.56
CA ILE A 88 -9.49 2.04 7.07
C ILE A 88 -9.51 3.43 6.43
N TRP A 89 -8.35 4.11 6.41
CA TRP A 89 -8.20 5.42 5.77
C TRP A 89 -7.88 5.30 4.27
N ILE A 90 -8.13 6.38 3.52
CA ILE A 90 -7.78 6.49 2.10
C ILE A 90 -6.29 6.28 1.84
N ASP A 91 -5.44 6.66 2.80
CA ASP A 91 -3.98 6.54 2.73
C ASP A 91 -3.54 5.06 2.59
N THR A 92 -4.36 4.11 3.07
CA THR A 92 -4.10 2.68 2.99
C THR A 92 -4.12 2.16 1.54
N MET A 93 -4.76 2.86 0.60
CA MET A 93 -4.73 2.51 -0.83
C MET A 93 -3.30 2.52 -1.39
N ASN A 94 -2.42 3.38 -0.87
CA ASN A 94 -1.01 3.45 -1.28
C ASN A 94 -0.23 2.17 -0.94
N PHE A 95 -0.71 1.38 0.02
CA PHE A 95 -0.14 0.09 0.38
C PHE A 95 -0.86 -1.06 -0.36
N THR A 96 -2.19 -1.04 -0.35
CA THR A 96 -3.01 -2.10 -0.91
C THR A 96 -2.78 -2.32 -2.41
N ILE A 97 -2.71 -1.24 -3.20
CA ILE A 97 -2.57 -1.34 -4.66
C ILE A 97 -1.25 -2.05 -5.02
N PRO A 98 -0.07 -1.59 -4.56
CA PRO A 98 1.19 -2.31 -4.81
C PRO A 98 1.14 -3.78 -4.37
N VAL A 99 0.59 -4.07 -3.19
CA VAL A 99 0.49 -5.45 -2.70
C VAL A 99 -0.36 -6.31 -3.63
N SER A 100 -1.50 -5.82 -4.10
CA SER A 100 -2.35 -6.55 -5.03
C SER A 100 -1.65 -6.86 -6.36
N ILE A 101 -0.82 -5.93 -6.85
CA ILE A 101 0.00 -6.12 -8.07
C ILE A 101 1.10 -7.16 -7.85
N VAL A 102 1.73 -7.17 -6.67
CA VAL A 102 2.71 -8.20 -6.31
C VAL A 102 2.06 -9.58 -6.30
N LEU A 103 0.91 -9.71 -5.64
CA LEU A 103 0.16 -10.98 -5.58
C LEU A 103 -0.31 -11.44 -6.97
N MET A 104 -0.76 -10.51 -7.81
CA MET A 104 -1.07 -10.78 -9.23
C MET A 104 0.16 -11.31 -9.98
N SER A 105 1.32 -10.70 -9.78
CA SER A 105 2.55 -11.10 -10.46
C SER A 105 3.01 -12.50 -10.03
N ILE A 106 2.83 -12.85 -8.75
CA ILE A 106 3.04 -14.22 -8.26
C ILE A 106 2.11 -15.18 -9.00
N LEU A 107 0.82 -14.86 -9.09
CA LEU A 107 -0.17 -15.69 -9.75
C LEU A 107 0.16 -15.92 -11.22
N LEU A 108 0.63 -14.89 -11.95
CA LEU A 108 0.97 -14.98 -13.38
C LEU A 108 2.33 -15.67 -13.63
N SER A 109 3.21 -15.72 -12.64
CA SER A 109 4.55 -16.29 -12.77
C SER A 109 4.61 -17.82 -12.66
N GLN A 110 3.50 -18.54 -12.90
CA GLN A 110 3.42 -20.00 -12.69
C GLN A 110 4.43 -20.80 -13.52
N ASN A 111 4.86 -20.28 -14.68
CA ASN A 111 5.85 -20.94 -15.53
C ASN A 111 7.29 -20.70 -15.08
N VAL A 112 7.51 -19.85 -14.07
CA VAL A 112 8.81 -19.59 -13.47
C VAL A 112 9.01 -20.53 -12.29
N VAL A 113 10.22 -21.08 -12.16
CA VAL A 113 10.64 -21.85 -10.98
C VAL A 113 10.44 -21.03 -9.69
N ILE A 114 10.14 -21.71 -8.58
CA ILE A 114 9.76 -21.08 -7.30
C ILE A 114 10.74 -19.98 -6.85
N TRP A 115 12.05 -20.18 -7.05
CA TRP A 115 13.10 -19.21 -6.74
C TRP A 115 13.02 -17.94 -7.61
N GLY A 116 12.70 -18.08 -8.90
CA GLY A 116 12.51 -16.94 -9.79
C GLY A 116 11.26 -16.12 -9.43
N ARG A 117 10.21 -16.77 -8.90
CA ARG A 117 9.03 -16.05 -8.38
C ARG A 117 9.38 -15.20 -7.15
N ALA A 118 10.21 -15.72 -6.25
CA ALA A 118 10.71 -14.94 -5.12
C ALA A 118 11.50 -13.70 -5.58
N LEU A 119 12.35 -13.83 -6.61
CA LEU A 119 13.07 -12.69 -7.19
C LEU A 119 12.13 -11.64 -7.81
N ILE A 120 11.07 -12.06 -8.50
CA ILE A 120 10.05 -11.14 -9.05
C ILE A 120 9.37 -10.36 -7.91
N VAL A 121 9.00 -11.03 -6.82
CA VAL A 121 8.40 -10.39 -5.65
C VAL A 121 9.35 -9.37 -5.03
N ILE A 122 10.62 -9.75 -4.83
CA ILE A 122 11.65 -8.86 -4.29
C ILE A 122 11.81 -7.64 -5.20
N ALA A 123 11.94 -7.85 -6.51
CA ALA A 123 12.05 -6.76 -7.48
C ALA A 123 10.84 -5.80 -7.40
N LEU A 124 9.62 -6.34 -7.32
CA LEU A 124 8.41 -5.52 -7.19
C LEU A 124 8.36 -4.75 -5.86
N ILE A 125 8.78 -5.35 -4.75
CA ILE A 125 8.90 -4.65 -3.46
C ILE A 125 9.92 -3.52 -3.58
N PHE A 126 11.06 -3.75 -4.23
CA PHE A 126 12.06 -2.71 -4.48
C PHE A 126 11.52 -1.59 -5.38
N THR A 127 10.61 -1.88 -6.33
CA THR A 127 9.93 -0.82 -7.11
C THR A 127 8.92 -0.01 -6.29
N ALA A 128 8.42 -0.53 -5.18
CA ALA A 128 7.53 0.23 -4.30
C ALA A 128 8.27 1.38 -3.58
N LEU A 129 9.58 1.24 -3.33
CA LEU A 129 10.40 2.28 -2.69
C LEU A 129 10.48 3.59 -3.50
N PRO A 130 10.90 3.60 -4.79
CA PRO A 130 10.92 4.83 -5.58
C PRO A 130 9.51 5.40 -5.76
N VAL A 131 8.50 4.55 -5.97
CA VAL A 131 7.10 5.01 -6.08
C VAL A 131 6.67 5.76 -4.81
N ASN A 132 6.93 5.20 -3.64
CA ASN A 132 6.57 5.84 -2.38
C ASN A 132 7.35 7.16 -2.18
N MET A 133 8.64 7.19 -2.55
CA MET A 133 9.45 8.41 -2.50
C MET A 133 8.94 9.51 -3.43
N PHE A 134 8.48 9.15 -4.64
CA PHE A 134 7.86 10.11 -5.57
C PHE A 134 6.54 10.66 -5.02
N THR A 135 5.70 9.81 -4.45
CA THR A 135 4.41 10.21 -3.87
C THR A 135 4.60 11.22 -2.73
N ILE A 136 5.54 10.96 -1.82
CA ILE A 136 5.85 11.89 -0.70
C ILE A 136 6.30 13.24 -1.23
N ARG A 137 7.26 13.27 -2.18
CA ARG A 137 7.75 14.54 -2.76
C ARG A 137 6.64 15.33 -3.46
N PHE A 138 5.72 14.64 -4.14
CA PHE A 138 4.62 15.30 -4.83
C PHE A 138 3.62 15.93 -3.86
N ILE A 139 3.34 15.25 -2.74
CA ILE A 139 2.48 15.75 -1.67
C ILE A 139 3.12 16.97 -0.99
N GLU A 140 4.41 16.90 -0.64
CA GLU A 140 5.15 18.01 -0.02
C GLU A 140 5.13 19.27 -0.90
N HIS A 141 5.34 19.11 -2.22
CA HIS A 141 5.34 20.23 -3.15
C HIS A 141 3.96 20.93 -3.25
N LYS A 142 2.86 20.16 -3.22
CA LYS A 142 1.49 20.73 -3.20
C LYS A 142 1.18 21.48 -1.91
N ILE A 143 1.62 20.96 -0.77
CA ILE A 143 1.43 21.61 0.54
C ILE A 143 2.22 22.92 0.61
N SER A 144 3.46 22.95 0.11
CA SER A 144 4.29 24.15 0.10
C SER A 144 3.64 25.29 -0.71
N LYS A 145 3.16 24.99 -1.92
CA LYS A 145 2.45 25.99 -2.75
C LYS A 145 1.18 26.55 -2.11
N THR A 146 0.44 25.72 -1.37
CA THR A 146 -0.80 26.14 -0.72
C THR A 146 -0.55 27.10 0.46
N ASN A 147 0.58 26.95 1.15
CA ASN A 147 0.95 27.83 2.26
C ASN A 147 1.52 29.19 1.81
N GLU A 148 2.12 29.25 0.62
CA GLU A 148 2.58 30.52 0.03
C GLU A 148 1.40 31.38 -0.44
N LEU A 149 0.33 30.77 -0.96
CA LEU A 149 -0.88 31.49 -1.40
C LEU A 149 -1.75 32.05 -0.27
N LYS A 150 -1.51 31.62 0.98
CA LYS A 150 -2.23 32.11 2.17
C LYS A 150 -1.50 33.23 2.91
N LYS A 151 -0.32 33.64 2.45
CA LYS A 151 0.44 34.79 2.94
C LYS A 151 0.18 36.01 2.07
#